data_AF-A0A2S5LTP3-F1
#
_entry.id   AF-A0A2S5LTP3-F1
#
_cell.length_a   1.000
_cell.length_b   1.000
_cell.length_c   1.000
_cell.angle_alpha   90.00
_cell.angle_beta   90.00
_cell.angle_gamma   90.00
#
_symmetry.space_group_name_H-M   'P 1'
#
loop_
_entity.id
_entity.type
_entity.pdbx_description
1 polymer ?
#
loop_
_entity_poly.entity_id
_entity_poly.type
_entity_poly.pdbx_seq_one_letter_code
_entity_poly.pdbx_strand_id
1 'polypeptide(L)'
;STFLNRILALPIALQNLLFDVFEGLMAAQVEAAIQAGVFDVGVETLMAESLVVTNRQTIAVHGRSGAETQLLTILRKDKTRITTLDAAFDHATASQKSGLMVNDQSGRAAVKLPATALMQDDGSVLPRVRLLRPAHVDVITVETLERSHWRDANRQEFQRAWESEVASLPDLTESTFHIVAGLLLPVWNRLPDEAARVYRLQTDQGERVIGRLVSPASAAVLLEATGAGAPALAPAAAIAAVMQDGAGLILTEGLVLKRSLVMNRQRLELVGFSDTMVDRLKAQGLVSEIIAWKLRLFVPLGDEASKIVENLLALHSLLRVAPATRVSS
;
A
#
# COMPACT_ATOMS: atom_id res chain seq x y z
N SER A 1 -2.18 25.52 -20.55
CA SER A 1 -2.23 26.99 -20.73
C SER A 1 -3.66 27.51 -20.93
N THR A 2 -4.53 26.83 -21.69
CA THR A 2 -5.91 27.28 -22.01
C THR A 2 -6.97 27.10 -20.92
N PHE A 3 -6.73 26.26 -19.90
CA PHE A 3 -7.68 25.95 -18.83
C PHE A 3 -7.81 27.08 -17.80
N LEU A 4 -6.67 27.57 -17.29
CA LEU A 4 -6.62 28.61 -16.25
C LEU A 4 -7.24 29.92 -16.73
N ASN A 5 -6.95 30.32 -17.97
CA ASN A 5 -7.52 31.51 -18.59
C ASN A 5 -9.04 31.43 -18.81
N ARG A 6 -9.59 30.22 -18.94
CA ARG A 6 -11.05 30.01 -19.07
C ARG A 6 -11.75 30.06 -17.72
N ILE A 7 -11.11 29.57 -16.66
CA ILE A 7 -11.66 29.63 -15.29
C ILE A 7 -11.68 31.07 -14.78
N LEU A 8 -10.61 31.83 -15.01
CA LEU A 8 -10.51 33.24 -14.58
C LEU A 8 -11.54 34.17 -15.23
N ALA A 9 -12.20 33.73 -16.31
CA ALA A 9 -13.28 34.44 -16.98
C ALA A 9 -14.68 34.17 -16.39
N LEU A 10 -14.82 33.23 -15.45
CA LEU A 10 -16.09 32.86 -14.82
C LEU A 10 -16.41 33.74 -13.60
N PRO A 11 -17.66 33.80 -13.12
CA PRO A 11 -17.98 34.43 -11.84
C PRO A 11 -17.25 33.76 -10.67
N ILE A 12 -16.80 34.54 -9.68
CA ILE A 12 -15.97 34.06 -8.55
C ILE A 12 -16.57 32.85 -7.84
N ALA A 13 -17.89 32.82 -7.62
CA ALA A 13 -18.57 31.69 -6.99
C ALA A 13 -18.41 30.38 -7.78
N LEU A 14 -18.43 30.45 -9.12
CA LEU A 14 -18.26 29.29 -9.99
C LEU A 14 -16.79 28.90 -10.12
N GLN A 15 -15.87 29.87 -10.06
CA GLN A 15 -14.43 29.60 -9.96
C GLN A 15 -14.12 28.78 -8.71
N ASN A 16 -14.57 29.25 -7.54
CA ASN A 16 -14.33 28.57 -6.26
C ASN A 16 -14.89 27.14 -6.26
N LEU A 17 -16.11 26.94 -6.74
CA LEU A 17 -16.72 25.61 -6.81
C LEU A 17 -15.92 24.65 -7.72
N LEU A 18 -15.41 25.15 -8.86
CA LEU A 18 -14.58 24.34 -9.76
C LEU A 18 -13.20 24.05 -9.16
N PHE A 19 -12.62 24.99 -8.42
CA PHE A 19 -11.38 24.77 -7.69
C PHE A 19 -11.56 23.74 -6.57
N ASP A 20 -12.63 23.81 -5.78
CA ASP A 20 -12.92 22.83 -4.73
C ASP A 20 -13.05 21.41 -5.29
N VAL A 21 -13.75 21.25 -6.43
CA VAL A 21 -13.88 19.95 -7.10
C VAL A 21 -12.53 19.48 -7.65
N PHE A 22 -11.78 20.37 -8.29
CA PHE A 22 -10.46 20.04 -8.84
C PHE A 22 -9.47 19.65 -7.74
N GLU A 23 -9.42 20.41 -6.65
CA GLU A 23 -8.61 20.10 -5.46
C GLU A 23 -9.03 18.78 -4.83
N GLY A 24 -10.34 18.51 -4.75
CA GLY A 24 -10.85 17.21 -4.26
C GLY A 24 -10.45 16.03 -5.16
N LEU A 25 -10.47 16.21 -6.48
CA LEU A 25 -10.03 15.19 -7.44
C LEU A 25 -8.50 15.02 -7.42
N MET A 26 -7.76 16.11 -7.32
CA MET A 26 -6.30 16.09 -7.16
C MET A 26 -5.90 15.42 -5.86
N ALA A 27 -6.55 15.74 -4.74
CA ALA A 27 -6.32 15.10 -3.46
C ALA A 27 -6.64 13.60 -3.53
N ALA A 28 -7.75 13.21 -4.16
CA ALA A 28 -8.07 11.80 -4.37
C ALA A 28 -7.05 11.09 -5.26
N GLN A 29 -6.53 11.75 -6.30
CA GLN A 29 -5.51 11.21 -7.19
C GLN A 29 -4.15 11.11 -6.49
N VAL A 30 -3.79 12.09 -5.67
CA VAL A 30 -2.58 12.09 -4.84
C VAL A 30 -2.69 11.00 -3.77
N GLU A 31 -3.82 10.89 -3.06
CA GLU A 31 -4.08 9.80 -2.12
C GLU A 31 -3.99 8.43 -2.81
N ALA A 32 -4.58 8.28 -4.00
CA ALA A 32 -4.49 7.06 -4.79
C ALA A 32 -3.04 6.78 -5.23
N ALA A 33 -2.28 7.79 -5.64
CA ALA A 33 -0.88 7.65 -6.04
C ALA A 33 0.04 7.35 -4.85
N ILE A 34 -0.23 7.93 -3.67
CA ILE A 34 0.47 7.61 -2.42
C ILE A 34 0.16 6.18 -2.00
N GLN A 35 -1.11 5.75 -2.04
CA GLN A 35 -1.51 4.37 -1.75
C GLN A 35 -0.95 3.36 -2.76
N ALA A 36 -0.76 3.78 -4.02
CA ALA A 36 -0.13 2.98 -5.05
C ALA A 36 1.40 3.04 -5.03
N GLY A 37 2.01 3.87 -4.17
CA GLY A 37 3.45 4.05 -4.09
C GLY A 37 4.11 4.77 -5.29
N VAL A 38 3.32 5.35 -6.19
CA VAL A 38 3.80 5.93 -7.47
C VAL A 38 3.98 7.45 -7.43
N PHE A 39 3.64 8.11 -6.31
CA PHE A 39 3.80 9.57 -6.18
C PHE A 39 5.28 9.97 -6.03
N ASP A 40 5.79 10.77 -6.97
CA ASP A 40 7.20 11.18 -7.07
C ASP A 40 7.37 12.69 -6.87
N VAL A 41 8.15 13.07 -5.86
CA VAL A 41 8.48 14.47 -5.53
C VAL A 41 9.96 14.78 -5.82
N GLY A 42 10.71 13.85 -6.42
CA GLY A 42 12.13 14.00 -6.75
C GLY A 42 13.08 13.59 -5.62
N VAL A 43 14.19 14.35 -5.45
CA VAL A 43 15.17 14.07 -4.38
C VAL A 43 14.67 14.63 -3.06
N GLU A 44 14.37 13.76 -2.11
CA GLU A 44 13.90 14.14 -0.79
C GLU A 44 14.99 13.95 0.27
N THR A 45 15.20 14.97 1.11
CA THR A 45 15.93 14.77 2.37
C THR A 45 14.97 14.16 3.39
N LEU A 46 15.17 12.89 3.71
CA LEU A 46 14.33 12.19 4.67
C LEU A 46 14.70 12.61 6.10
N MET A 47 13.72 13.13 6.82
CA MET A 47 13.81 13.47 8.24
C MET A 47 12.86 12.57 9.03
N ALA A 48 13.34 12.02 10.13
CA ALA A 48 12.57 11.19 11.05
C ALA A 48 13.15 11.31 12.47
N GLU A 49 12.47 10.77 13.47
CA GLU A 49 12.97 10.72 14.85
C GLU A 49 14.19 9.78 14.97
N SER A 50 14.19 8.71 14.20
CA SER A 50 15.32 7.77 14.10
C SER A 50 15.36 7.10 12.73
N LEU A 51 16.57 6.94 12.20
CA LEU A 51 16.88 6.24 10.96
C LEU A 51 18.05 5.29 11.20
N VAL A 52 17.78 3.98 11.09
CA VAL A 52 18.77 2.92 11.35
C VAL A 52 18.87 2.00 10.15
N VAL A 53 20.08 1.77 9.65
CA VAL A 53 20.33 0.71 8.66
C VAL A 53 20.31 -0.63 9.39
N THR A 54 19.28 -1.43 9.15
CA THR A 54 19.12 -2.75 9.80
C THR A 54 19.71 -3.89 8.99
N ASN A 55 19.83 -3.72 7.67
CA ASN A 55 20.47 -4.70 6.80
C ASN A 55 21.22 -3.99 5.65
N ARG A 56 22.36 -4.55 5.25
CA ARG A 56 23.19 -4.09 4.13
C ARG A 56 23.67 -5.29 3.34
N GLN A 57 23.43 -5.27 2.03
CA GLN A 57 23.86 -6.33 1.14
C GLN A 57 24.40 -5.78 -0.16
N THR A 58 25.60 -6.24 -0.55
CA THR A 58 26.21 -5.88 -1.83
C THR A 58 25.54 -6.66 -2.96
N ILE A 59 24.94 -5.94 -3.92
CA ILE A 59 24.19 -6.51 -5.04
C ILE A 59 24.95 -6.50 -6.37
N ALA A 60 25.99 -5.67 -6.48
CA ALA A 60 26.92 -5.68 -7.59
C ALA A 60 28.25 -5.05 -7.19
N VAL A 61 29.31 -5.46 -7.87
CA VAL A 61 30.65 -4.85 -7.75
C VAL A 61 31.12 -4.51 -9.16
N HIS A 62 31.48 -3.26 -9.39
CA HIS A 62 31.98 -2.83 -10.69
C HIS A 62 33.42 -3.31 -10.89
N GLY A 63 33.63 -4.21 -11.85
CA GLY A 63 34.89 -4.95 -12.01
C GLY A 63 36.14 -4.08 -12.24
N ARG A 64 36.01 -2.86 -12.77
CA ARG A 64 37.17 -1.97 -12.99
C ARG A 64 37.49 -1.07 -11.80
N SER A 65 36.49 -0.58 -11.07
CA SER A 65 36.70 0.38 -9.97
C SER A 65 36.57 -0.23 -8.59
N GLY A 66 36.09 -1.47 -8.47
CA GLY A 66 35.72 -2.08 -7.19
C GLY A 66 34.54 -1.39 -6.51
N ALA A 67 33.90 -0.40 -7.15
CA ALA A 67 32.79 0.32 -6.56
C ALA A 67 31.60 -0.62 -6.37
N GLU A 68 31.03 -0.60 -5.17
CA GLU A 68 29.91 -1.46 -4.82
C GLU A 68 28.58 -0.76 -5.09
N THR A 69 27.59 -1.58 -5.43
CA THR A 69 26.17 -1.25 -5.34
C THR A 69 25.58 -2.05 -4.19
N GLN A 70 24.90 -1.38 -3.27
CA GLN A 70 24.38 -2.00 -2.05
C GLN A 70 22.87 -1.77 -1.94
N LEU A 71 22.16 -2.80 -1.52
CA LEU A 71 20.79 -2.72 -1.04
C LEU A 71 20.81 -2.54 0.48
N LEU A 72 20.15 -1.49 0.95
CA LEU A 72 20.03 -1.13 2.35
C LEU A 72 18.57 -1.28 2.78
N THR A 73 18.35 -1.88 3.94
CA THR A 73 17.05 -1.86 4.63
C THR A 73 17.14 -0.86 5.77
N ILE A 74 16.24 0.12 5.75
CA ILE A 74 16.22 1.22 6.71
C ILE A 74 14.98 1.07 7.57
N LEU A 75 15.19 0.98 8.89
CA LEU A 75 14.15 1.17 9.88
C LEU A 75 14.01 2.67 10.16
N ARG A 76 12.79 3.17 10.03
CA ARG A 76 12.42 4.55 10.31
C ARG A 76 11.47 4.58 11.49
N LYS A 77 11.75 5.45 12.45
CA LYS A 77 10.82 5.77 13.52
C LYS A 77 10.34 7.20 13.37
N ASP A 78 9.03 7.38 13.38
CA ASP A 78 8.39 8.70 13.36
C ASP A 78 7.56 8.88 14.62
N LYS A 79 7.45 10.12 15.09
CA LYS A 79 6.53 10.46 16.17
C LYS A 79 5.10 10.13 15.76
N THR A 80 4.41 9.37 16.61
CA THR A 80 3.01 9.03 16.39
C THR A 80 2.18 10.30 16.36
N ARG A 81 1.56 10.58 15.21
CA ARG A 81 0.67 11.73 15.06
C ARG A 81 -0.73 11.32 15.46
N ILE A 82 -1.22 11.93 16.53
CA ILE A 82 -2.53 11.64 17.10
C ILE A 82 -3.45 12.82 16.85
N THR A 83 -4.60 12.57 16.25
CA THR A 83 -5.71 13.53 16.17
C THR A 83 -6.31 13.69 17.57
N THR A 84 -6.38 14.93 18.03
CA THR A 84 -6.94 15.22 19.36
C THR A 84 -8.42 14.88 19.41
N LEU A 85 -8.92 14.58 20.61
CA LEU A 85 -10.34 14.27 20.81
C LEU A 85 -11.25 15.43 20.37
N ASP A 86 -10.85 16.67 20.66
CA ASP A 86 -11.60 17.86 20.23
C ASP A 86 -11.65 17.98 18.70
N ALA A 87 -10.52 17.79 18.01
CA ALA A 87 -10.49 17.77 16.55
C ALA A 87 -11.36 16.63 15.97
N ALA A 88 -11.39 15.46 16.62
CA ALA A 88 -12.27 14.37 16.22
C ALA A 88 -13.76 14.75 16.35
N PHE A 89 -14.14 15.47 17.41
CA PHE A 89 -15.51 15.99 17.54
C PHE A 89 -15.83 17.08 16.51
N ASP A 90 -14.89 17.97 16.21
CA ASP A 90 -15.05 18.97 15.17
C ASP A 90 -15.29 18.30 13.80
N HIS A 91 -14.48 17.29 13.47
CA HIS A 91 -14.64 16.48 12.27
C HIS A 91 -16.00 15.77 12.20
N ALA A 92 -16.51 15.28 13.34
CA ALA A 92 -17.81 14.60 13.41
C ALA A 92 -18.99 15.55 13.15
N THR A 93 -18.84 16.85 13.45
CA THR A 93 -19.88 17.87 13.26
C THR A 93 -19.75 18.66 11.96
N ALA A 94 -18.62 18.53 11.25
CA ALA A 94 -18.33 19.27 10.02
C ALA A 94 -19.31 19.01 8.86
N SER A 95 -20.04 17.88 8.87
CA SER A 95 -21.02 17.54 7.83
C SER A 95 -22.14 16.68 8.37
N GLN A 96 -23.33 16.77 7.77
CA GLN A 96 -24.46 15.87 8.04
C GLN A 96 -24.15 14.40 7.73
N LYS A 97 -23.16 14.13 6.88
CA LYS A 97 -22.72 12.75 6.54
C LYS A 97 -21.63 12.23 7.47
N SER A 98 -21.11 13.07 8.37
CA SER A 98 -20.14 12.68 9.37
C SER A 98 -20.83 12.14 10.63
N GLY A 99 -20.12 11.32 11.40
CA GLY A 99 -20.69 10.77 12.63
C GLY A 99 -19.66 10.06 13.50
N LEU A 100 -19.97 9.95 14.78
CA LEU A 100 -19.17 9.18 15.73
C LEU A 100 -19.56 7.71 15.66
N MET A 101 -18.58 6.83 15.54
CA MET A 101 -18.80 5.39 15.50
C MET A 101 -17.91 4.67 16.52
N VAL A 102 -18.42 3.54 17.02
CA VAL A 102 -17.65 2.58 17.82
C VAL A 102 -17.86 1.19 17.20
N ASN A 103 -16.81 0.39 17.22
CA ASN A 103 -16.85 -0.99 16.75
C ASN A 103 -17.13 -1.93 17.93
N ASP A 104 -18.26 -2.64 17.92
CA ASP A 104 -18.66 -3.47 19.08
C ASP A 104 -17.75 -4.68 19.32
N GLN A 105 -17.08 -5.18 18.28
CA GLN A 105 -16.19 -6.33 18.40
C GLN A 105 -14.80 -5.94 18.95
N SER A 106 -14.25 -4.82 18.48
CA SER A 106 -12.89 -4.39 18.84
C SER A 106 -12.85 -3.31 19.92
N GLY A 107 -13.98 -2.69 20.25
CA GLY A 107 -14.06 -1.55 21.18
C GLY A 107 -13.44 -0.25 20.65
N ARG A 108 -13.02 -0.20 19.37
CA ARG A 108 -12.34 0.95 18.77
C ARG A 108 -13.31 2.06 18.37
N ALA A 109 -12.83 3.30 18.40
CA ALA A 109 -13.59 4.48 17.99
C ALA A 109 -13.14 4.98 16.61
N ALA A 110 -14.08 5.49 15.81
CA ALA A 110 -13.78 6.16 14.55
C ALA A 110 -14.78 7.29 14.25
N VAL A 111 -14.29 8.37 13.66
CA VAL A 111 -15.15 9.39 13.04
C VAL A 111 -15.40 8.97 11.61
N LYS A 112 -16.66 8.71 11.26
CA LYS A 112 -17.09 8.53 9.88
C LYS A 112 -17.04 9.89 9.18
N LEU A 113 -16.36 9.93 8.05
CA LEU A 113 -16.22 11.09 7.19
C LEU A 113 -16.61 10.73 5.75
N PRO A 114 -17.18 11.66 4.97
CA PRO A 114 -17.41 11.43 3.55
C PRO A 114 -16.07 11.22 2.82
N ALA A 115 -16.05 10.30 1.86
CA ALA A 115 -14.92 10.12 0.94
C ALA A 115 -15.40 10.20 -0.50
N THR A 116 -14.51 10.67 -1.39
CA THR A 116 -14.79 10.69 -2.83
C THR A 116 -14.99 9.26 -3.31
N ALA A 117 -16.09 9.03 -4.03
CA ALA A 117 -16.35 7.72 -4.62
C ALA A 117 -15.25 7.36 -5.63
N LEU A 118 -14.90 6.08 -5.71
CA LEU A 118 -13.89 5.60 -6.64
C LEU A 118 -14.58 5.16 -7.94
N MET A 119 -14.18 5.74 -9.07
CA MET A 119 -14.60 5.24 -10.38
C MET A 119 -13.74 4.04 -10.76
N GLN A 120 -14.37 2.91 -11.05
CA GLN A 120 -13.68 1.71 -11.52
C GLN A 120 -13.45 1.76 -13.03
N ASP A 121 -12.56 0.89 -13.51
CA ASP A 121 -12.26 0.73 -14.94
C ASP A 121 -13.48 0.29 -15.78
N ASP A 122 -14.50 -0.29 -15.15
CA ASP A 122 -15.77 -0.66 -15.79
C ASP A 122 -16.80 0.49 -15.82
N GLY A 123 -16.43 1.69 -15.35
CA GLY A 123 -17.28 2.87 -15.27
C GLY A 123 -18.25 2.86 -14.08
N SER A 124 -18.25 1.82 -13.25
CA SER A 124 -19.03 1.80 -12.01
C SER A 124 -18.42 2.72 -10.95
N VAL A 125 -19.26 3.19 -10.04
CA VAL A 125 -18.87 4.10 -8.96
C VAL A 125 -19.00 3.37 -7.63
N LEU A 126 -17.87 3.18 -6.93
CA LEU A 126 -17.83 2.63 -5.59
C LEU A 126 -17.98 3.74 -4.54
N PRO A 127 -19.09 3.80 -3.79
CA PRO A 127 -19.23 4.73 -2.69
C PRO A 127 -18.28 4.33 -1.55
N ARG A 128 -17.59 5.31 -0.98
CA ARG A 128 -16.60 5.11 0.08
C ARG A 128 -16.81 6.08 1.24
N VAL A 129 -16.29 5.69 2.38
CA VAL A 129 -16.20 6.51 3.59
C VAL A 129 -14.79 6.45 4.16
N ARG A 130 -14.43 7.50 4.88
CA ARG A 130 -13.20 7.56 5.69
C ARG A 130 -13.58 7.29 7.14
N LEU A 131 -12.90 6.35 7.78
CA LEU A 131 -12.95 6.12 9.22
C LEU A 131 -11.68 6.72 9.82
N LEU A 132 -11.80 7.93 10.35
CA LEU A 132 -10.72 8.61 11.05
C LEU A 132 -10.64 8.07 12.48
N ARG A 133 -9.52 7.41 12.79
CA ARG A 133 -9.14 6.91 14.11
C ARG A 133 -8.02 7.78 14.70
N PRO A 134 -7.59 7.59 15.96
CA PRO A 134 -6.64 8.50 16.59
C PRO A 134 -5.34 8.72 15.82
N ALA A 135 -4.72 7.67 15.28
CA ALA A 135 -3.46 7.77 14.54
C ALA A 135 -3.54 7.29 13.08
N HIS A 136 -4.72 6.87 12.62
CA HIS A 136 -4.89 6.27 11.30
C HIS A 136 -6.20 6.71 10.64
N VAL A 137 -6.22 6.67 9.32
CA VAL A 137 -7.44 6.88 8.53
C VAL A 137 -7.62 5.68 7.63
N ASP A 138 -8.72 4.96 7.81
CA ASP A 138 -9.08 3.82 6.98
C ASP A 138 -10.11 4.26 5.93
N VAL A 139 -9.90 3.93 4.66
CA VAL A 139 -10.88 4.19 3.59
C VAL A 139 -11.55 2.87 3.24
N ILE A 140 -12.85 2.75 3.49
CA ILE A 140 -13.62 1.53 3.21
C ILE A 140 -14.82 1.83 2.32
N THR A 141 -15.35 0.80 1.67
CA THR A 141 -16.60 0.94 0.91
C THR A 141 -17.79 1.06 1.87
N VAL A 142 -18.87 1.68 1.41
CA VAL A 142 -20.11 1.75 2.19
C VAL A 142 -20.66 0.35 2.48
N GLU A 143 -20.60 -0.57 1.51
CA GLU A 143 -21.03 -1.97 1.67
C GLU A 143 -20.20 -2.69 2.76
N THR A 144 -18.88 -2.47 2.79
CA THR A 144 -18.00 -3.01 3.84
C THR A 144 -18.39 -2.46 5.20
N LEU A 145 -18.67 -1.16 5.31
CA LEU A 145 -19.12 -0.55 6.56
C LEU A 145 -20.43 -1.17 7.05
N GLU A 146 -21.42 -1.34 6.17
CA GLU A 146 -22.73 -1.90 6.51
C GLU A 146 -22.66 -3.36 7.00
N ARG A 147 -21.70 -4.14 6.50
CA ARG A 147 -21.47 -5.53 6.92
C ARG A 147 -20.56 -5.67 8.14
N SER A 148 -19.98 -4.56 8.61
CA SER A 148 -19.04 -4.55 9.73
C SER A 148 -19.74 -4.40 11.09
N HIS A 149 -18.95 -4.45 12.16
CA HIS A 149 -19.41 -4.21 13.53
C HIS A 149 -19.36 -2.73 13.96
N TRP A 150 -19.21 -1.80 13.00
CA TRP A 150 -19.26 -0.36 13.28
C TRP A 150 -20.70 0.10 13.43
N ARG A 151 -20.99 0.78 14.54
CA ARG A 151 -22.29 1.42 14.78
C ARG A 151 -22.12 2.87 15.20
N ASP A 152 -23.17 3.66 15.03
CA ASP A 152 -23.20 5.02 15.57
C ASP A 152 -23.08 4.98 17.10
N ALA A 153 -22.35 5.96 17.64
CA ALA A 153 -22.04 6.05 19.07
C ALA A 153 -22.40 7.44 19.62
N ASN A 154 -22.78 7.49 20.89
CA ASN A 154 -22.90 8.76 21.60
C ASN A 154 -21.52 9.30 21.99
N ARG A 155 -21.49 10.57 22.41
CA ARG A 155 -20.25 11.29 22.76
C ARG A 155 -19.43 10.58 23.84
N GLN A 156 -20.08 10.03 24.87
CA GLN A 156 -19.40 9.42 26.02
C GLN A 156 -18.81 8.04 25.70
N GLU A 157 -19.52 7.23 24.91
CA GLU A 157 -19.00 5.95 24.40
C GLU A 157 -17.79 6.18 23.50
N PHE A 158 -17.92 7.10 22.55
CA PHE A 158 -16.83 7.46 21.64
C PHE A 158 -15.60 7.96 22.39
N GLN A 159 -15.77 8.91 23.32
CA GLN A 159 -14.66 9.48 24.09
C GLN A 159 -13.88 8.39 24.83
N ARG A 160 -14.56 7.51 25.55
CA ARG A 160 -13.91 6.43 26.30
C ARG A 160 -13.10 5.51 25.38
N ALA A 161 -13.70 5.10 24.26
CA ALA A 161 -13.02 4.25 23.28
C ALA A 161 -11.83 4.97 22.62
N TRP A 162 -11.97 6.26 22.28
CA TRP A 162 -10.92 7.08 21.68
C TRP A 162 -9.73 7.26 22.63
N GLU A 163 -9.99 7.68 23.87
CA GLU A 163 -8.95 7.87 24.89
C GLU A 163 -8.26 6.55 25.24
N SER A 164 -9.01 5.44 25.30
CA SER A 164 -8.43 4.11 25.50
C SER A 164 -7.50 3.71 24.34
N GLU A 165 -7.88 3.98 23.09
CA GLU A 165 -7.02 3.70 21.94
C GLU A 165 -5.79 4.59 21.97
N VAL A 166 -5.94 5.91 22.20
CA VAL A 166 -4.83 6.87 22.34
C VAL A 166 -3.83 6.43 23.41
N ALA A 167 -4.30 6.01 24.59
CA ALA A 167 -3.44 5.55 25.68
C ALA A 167 -2.68 4.25 25.36
N SER A 168 -3.17 3.46 24.39
CA SER A 168 -2.51 2.22 23.94
C SER A 168 -1.49 2.43 22.82
N LEU A 169 -1.46 3.61 22.20
CA LEU A 169 -0.57 3.89 21.08
C LEU A 169 0.86 4.15 21.56
N PRO A 170 1.89 3.64 20.85
CA PRO A 170 3.27 3.97 21.18
C PRO A 170 3.58 5.43 20.82
N ASP A 171 4.55 6.03 21.50
CA ASP A 171 5.02 7.40 21.19
C ASP A 171 5.67 7.50 19.79
N LEU A 172 6.28 6.39 19.35
CA LEU A 172 6.94 6.25 18.05
C LEU A 172 6.31 5.11 17.25
N THR A 173 6.13 5.35 15.96
CA THR A 173 5.71 4.34 14.98
C THR A 173 6.89 3.93 14.12
N GLU A 174 6.99 2.64 13.83
CA GLU A 174 8.07 2.07 13.04
C GLU A 174 7.60 1.71 11.63
N SER A 175 8.43 2.02 10.64
CA SER A 175 8.26 1.60 9.26
C SER A 175 9.59 1.16 8.67
N THR A 176 9.55 0.29 7.66
CA THR A 176 10.75 -0.18 6.97
C THR A 176 10.64 0.13 5.49
N PHE A 177 11.76 0.56 4.90
CA PHE A 177 11.87 0.74 3.45
C PHE A 177 13.26 0.33 2.96
N HIS A 178 13.40 0.21 1.63
CA HIS A 178 14.63 -0.27 1.01
C HIS A 178 15.22 0.76 0.05
N ILE A 179 16.54 0.97 0.13
CA ILE A 179 17.28 1.88 -0.75
C ILE A 179 18.38 1.10 -1.48
N VAL A 180 18.53 1.34 -2.77
CA VAL A 180 19.75 0.96 -3.51
C VAL A 180 20.70 2.15 -3.57
N ALA A 181 21.89 2.00 -3.00
CA ALA A 181 22.93 3.02 -2.90
C ALA A 181 24.24 2.58 -3.56
N GLY A 182 25.13 3.53 -3.82
CA GLY A 182 26.42 3.30 -4.48
C GLY A 182 26.33 3.48 -6.00
N LEU A 183 27.13 2.70 -6.75
CA LEU A 183 27.20 2.86 -8.21
C LEU A 183 26.01 2.19 -8.90
N LEU A 184 24.99 2.95 -9.32
CA LEU A 184 23.74 2.39 -9.83
C LEU A 184 23.75 2.00 -11.31
N LEU A 185 24.56 2.66 -12.15
CA LEU A 185 24.60 2.43 -13.61
C LEU A 185 24.77 0.94 -13.99
N PRO A 186 25.68 0.16 -13.36
CA PRO A 186 25.86 -1.25 -13.67
C PRO A 186 24.63 -2.14 -13.42
N VAL A 187 23.73 -1.72 -12.52
CA VAL A 187 22.51 -2.47 -12.18
C VAL A 187 21.24 -1.79 -12.68
N TRP A 188 21.35 -0.70 -13.45
CA TRP A 188 20.21 0.10 -13.88
C TRP A 188 19.11 -0.72 -14.55
N ASN A 189 19.50 -1.67 -15.41
CA ASN A 189 18.57 -2.56 -16.12
C ASN A 189 17.78 -3.52 -15.21
N ARG A 190 18.18 -3.67 -13.94
CA ARG A 190 17.55 -4.53 -12.93
C ARG A 190 16.67 -3.76 -11.95
N LEU A 191 16.72 -2.42 -11.96
CA LEU A 191 15.88 -1.60 -11.12
C LEU A 191 14.49 -1.46 -11.77
N PRO A 192 13.40 -1.41 -10.99
CA PRO A 192 12.04 -1.27 -11.50
C PRO A 192 11.87 0.03 -12.30
N ASP A 193 10.88 0.08 -13.20
CA ASP A 193 10.47 1.32 -13.92
C ASP A 193 9.58 2.24 -13.05
N GLU A 194 9.32 1.86 -11.80
CA GLU A 194 8.66 2.72 -10.79
C GLU A 194 9.37 4.08 -10.71
N ALA A 195 8.58 5.14 -10.46
CA ALA A 195 9.10 6.50 -10.39
C ALA A 195 10.36 6.56 -9.52
N ALA A 196 11.44 7.09 -10.08
CA ALA A 196 12.80 6.95 -9.55
C ALA A 196 13.03 7.88 -8.36
N ARG A 197 12.30 7.66 -7.27
CA ARG A 197 12.38 8.46 -6.05
C ARG A 197 13.73 8.22 -5.38
N VAL A 198 14.44 9.30 -5.12
CA VAL A 198 15.78 9.27 -4.51
C VAL A 198 15.70 9.88 -3.12
N TYR A 199 16.16 9.13 -2.13
CA TYR A 199 16.28 9.62 -0.77
C TYR A 199 17.72 10.01 -0.47
N ARG A 200 17.86 11.14 0.21
CA ARG A 200 19.04 11.50 0.98
C ARG A 200 18.67 11.44 2.45
N LEU A 201 19.42 10.68 3.23
CA LEU A 201 19.18 10.54 4.66
C LEU A 201 20.47 10.55 5.46
N GLN A 202 20.36 10.88 6.74
CA GLN A 202 21.43 10.71 7.71
C GLN A 202 20.92 9.79 8.82
N THR A 203 21.67 8.72 9.11
CA THR A 203 21.32 7.77 10.18
C THR A 203 21.64 8.34 11.55
N ASP A 204 21.14 7.68 12.58
CA ASP A 204 21.42 8.02 13.99
C ASP A 204 22.92 7.98 14.30
N GLN A 205 23.69 7.16 13.57
CA GLN A 205 25.15 7.04 13.70
C GLN A 205 25.92 8.07 12.85
N GLY A 206 25.22 9.00 12.20
CA GLY A 206 25.82 10.03 11.34
C GLY A 206 26.18 9.56 9.93
N GLU A 207 25.85 8.32 9.54
CA GLU A 207 26.07 7.84 8.18
C GLU A 207 25.15 8.59 7.22
N ARG A 208 25.72 9.15 6.14
CA ARG A 208 24.97 9.81 5.08
C ARG A 208 24.76 8.86 3.93
N VAL A 209 23.50 8.58 3.61
CA VAL A 209 23.10 7.69 2.53
C VAL A 209 22.35 8.48 1.48
N ILE A 210 22.70 8.25 0.21
CA ILE A 210 21.93 8.69 -0.94
C ILE A 210 21.67 7.47 -1.80
N GLY A 211 20.42 7.24 -2.16
CA GLY A 211 20.07 6.14 -3.04
C GLY A 211 18.63 6.14 -3.49
N ARG A 212 18.33 5.23 -4.42
CA ARG A 212 17.01 5.07 -5.02
C ARG A 212 16.13 4.21 -4.12
N LEU A 213 14.93 4.69 -3.80
CA LEU A 213 13.91 3.90 -3.12
C LEU A 213 13.45 2.76 -4.05
N VAL A 214 13.30 1.56 -3.51
CA VAL A 214 12.77 0.41 -4.24
C VAL A 214 11.67 -0.27 -3.43
N SER A 215 10.65 -0.78 -4.12
CA SER A 215 9.60 -1.60 -3.52
C SER A 215 10.19 -2.85 -2.84
N PRO A 216 9.54 -3.41 -1.80
CA PRO A 216 9.97 -4.67 -1.19
C PRO A 216 10.08 -5.81 -2.20
N ALA A 217 9.20 -5.84 -3.21
CA ALA A 217 9.25 -6.78 -4.31
C ALA A 217 10.55 -6.65 -5.12
N SER A 218 10.91 -5.43 -5.51
CA SER A 218 12.15 -5.15 -6.22
C SER A 218 13.40 -5.45 -5.39
N ALA A 219 13.37 -5.13 -4.09
CA ALA A 219 14.42 -5.49 -3.15
C ALA A 219 14.65 -7.02 -3.12
N ALA A 220 13.56 -7.80 -3.03
CA ALA A 220 13.60 -9.26 -3.08
C ALA A 220 14.22 -9.79 -4.40
N VAL A 221 13.83 -9.24 -5.55
CA VAL A 221 14.41 -9.61 -6.86
C VAL A 221 15.92 -9.34 -6.92
N LEU A 222 16.36 -8.19 -6.41
CA LEU A 222 17.76 -7.80 -6.41
C LEU A 222 18.60 -8.72 -5.50
N LEU A 223 18.05 -9.13 -4.36
CA LEU A 223 18.69 -10.07 -3.43
C LEU A 223 18.84 -11.46 -4.04
N GLU A 224 17.79 -11.99 -4.66
CA GLU A 224 17.83 -13.30 -5.34
C GLU A 224 18.94 -13.34 -6.39
N ALA A 225 19.13 -12.27 -7.17
CA ALA A 225 20.17 -12.18 -8.19
C ALA A 225 21.61 -12.29 -7.63
N THR A 226 21.79 -12.14 -6.32
CA THR A 226 23.08 -12.32 -5.62
C THR A 226 23.30 -13.73 -5.09
N GLY A 227 22.30 -14.63 -5.22
CA GLY A 227 22.33 -15.95 -4.60
C GLY A 227 22.00 -15.93 -3.10
N ALA A 228 21.49 -14.81 -2.58
CA ALA A 228 20.87 -14.78 -1.26
C ALA A 228 19.65 -15.72 -1.26
N GLY A 229 19.37 -16.36 -0.13
CA GLY A 229 18.28 -17.33 -0.01
C GLY A 229 16.90 -16.80 -0.41
N ALA A 230 15.90 -17.68 -0.29
CA ALA A 230 14.51 -17.40 -0.68
C ALA A 230 14.01 -16.04 -0.12
N PRO A 231 13.40 -15.17 -0.96
CA PRO A 231 12.95 -13.87 -0.51
C PRO A 231 11.79 -13.98 0.47
N ALA A 232 11.74 -13.07 1.45
CA ALA A 232 10.61 -12.94 2.36
C ALA A 232 9.86 -11.64 2.08
N LEU A 233 8.55 -11.74 1.85
CA LEU A 233 7.65 -10.59 1.70
C LEU A 233 6.55 -10.68 2.75
N ALA A 234 6.28 -9.56 3.42
CA ALA A 234 5.09 -9.44 4.25
C ALA A 234 3.83 -9.59 3.37
N PRO A 235 2.71 -10.12 3.89
CA PRO A 235 1.52 -10.39 3.08
C PRO A 235 0.98 -9.19 2.31
N ALA A 236 0.93 -8.01 2.95
CA ALA A 236 0.53 -6.76 2.29
C ALA A 236 1.50 -6.37 1.16
N ALA A 237 2.81 -6.54 1.37
CA ALA A 237 3.82 -6.27 0.36
C ALA A 237 3.76 -7.28 -0.80
N ALA A 238 3.40 -8.54 -0.54
CA ALA A 238 3.18 -9.56 -1.56
C ALA A 238 1.94 -9.22 -2.43
N ILE A 239 0.85 -8.76 -1.81
CA ILE A 239 -0.34 -8.30 -2.55
C ILE A 239 0.01 -7.08 -3.42
N ALA A 240 0.70 -6.10 -2.86
CA ALA A 240 1.15 -4.91 -3.59
C ALA A 240 2.05 -5.28 -4.77
N ALA A 241 3.04 -6.17 -4.55
CA ALA A 241 3.93 -6.68 -5.58
C ALA A 241 3.17 -7.20 -6.81
N VAL A 242 2.09 -7.95 -6.58
CA VAL A 242 1.30 -8.52 -7.66
C VAL A 242 0.34 -7.50 -8.26
N MET A 243 -0.44 -6.81 -7.42
CA MET A 243 -1.56 -6.00 -7.85
C MET A 243 -1.15 -4.62 -8.37
N GLN A 244 -0.13 -4.02 -7.78
CA GLN A 244 0.40 -2.71 -8.15
C GLN A 244 1.55 -2.89 -9.15
N ASP A 245 2.60 -3.60 -8.75
CA ASP A 245 3.85 -3.69 -9.52
C ASP A 245 3.76 -4.70 -10.69
N GLY A 246 2.71 -5.53 -10.72
CA GLY A 246 2.52 -6.53 -11.77
C GLY A 246 3.49 -7.71 -11.69
N ALA A 247 4.14 -7.91 -10.55
CA ALA A 247 5.03 -9.05 -10.32
C ALA A 247 4.25 -10.37 -10.25
N GLY A 248 4.93 -11.47 -10.59
CA GLY A 248 4.47 -12.83 -10.31
C GLY A 248 5.23 -13.40 -9.12
N LEU A 249 4.54 -13.89 -8.10
CA LEU A 249 5.19 -14.56 -6.97
C LEU A 249 5.22 -16.05 -7.23
N ILE A 250 6.40 -16.61 -7.38
CA ILE A 250 6.62 -18.05 -7.58
C ILE A 250 6.82 -18.67 -6.21
N LEU A 251 5.92 -19.58 -5.83
CA LEU A 251 5.94 -20.29 -4.55
C LEU A 251 6.43 -21.72 -4.76
N THR A 252 6.65 -22.43 -3.65
CA THR A 252 6.93 -23.87 -3.68
C THR A 252 5.82 -24.65 -4.39
N GLU A 253 6.14 -25.88 -4.84
CA GLU A 253 5.20 -26.76 -5.54
C GLU A 253 4.70 -26.22 -6.89
N GLY A 254 5.40 -25.23 -7.46
CA GLY A 254 5.09 -24.67 -8.79
C GLY A 254 3.90 -23.72 -8.81
N LEU A 255 3.38 -23.33 -7.63
CA LEU A 255 2.32 -22.35 -7.50
C LEU A 255 2.82 -20.96 -7.89
N VAL A 256 1.98 -20.18 -8.56
CA VAL A 256 2.28 -18.78 -8.92
C VAL A 256 1.11 -17.88 -8.58
N LEU A 257 1.35 -16.88 -7.73
CA LEU A 257 0.39 -15.81 -7.48
C LEU A 257 0.65 -14.67 -8.46
N LYS A 258 -0.35 -14.29 -9.26
CA LYS A 258 -0.21 -13.27 -10.30
C LYS A 258 -1.46 -12.41 -10.46
N ARG A 259 -1.30 -11.27 -11.12
CA ARG A 259 -2.39 -10.39 -11.52
C ARG A 259 -2.99 -10.88 -12.83
N SER A 260 -4.30 -11.07 -12.88
CA SER A 260 -5.03 -11.48 -14.07
C SER A 260 -6.23 -10.60 -14.32
N LEU A 261 -6.40 -10.18 -15.58
CA LEU A 261 -7.60 -9.48 -16.03
C LEU A 261 -8.71 -10.50 -16.35
N VAL A 262 -9.81 -10.45 -15.60
CA VAL A 262 -10.97 -11.34 -15.76
C VAL A 262 -12.23 -10.51 -15.69
N MET A 263 -13.10 -10.64 -16.70
CA MET A 263 -14.33 -9.83 -16.80
C MET A 263 -14.07 -8.33 -16.58
N ASN A 264 -13.03 -7.81 -17.22
CA ASN A 264 -12.58 -6.41 -17.12
C ASN A 264 -12.16 -5.94 -15.72
N ARG A 265 -11.82 -6.86 -14.81
CA ARG A 265 -11.33 -6.54 -13.46
C ARG A 265 -9.99 -7.20 -13.20
N GLN A 266 -9.06 -6.46 -12.61
CA GLN A 266 -7.77 -7.00 -12.14
C GLN A 266 -8.02 -7.84 -10.89
N ARG A 267 -7.58 -9.10 -10.92
CA ARG A 267 -7.77 -10.05 -9.83
C ARG A 267 -6.46 -10.70 -9.43
N LEU A 268 -6.33 -11.00 -8.14
CA LEU A 268 -5.22 -11.76 -7.58
C LEU A 268 -5.51 -13.26 -7.77
N GLU A 269 -4.83 -13.89 -8.72
CA GLU A 269 -5.06 -15.28 -9.13
C GLU A 269 -3.90 -16.18 -8.70
N LEU A 270 -4.24 -17.35 -8.15
CA LEU A 270 -3.29 -18.43 -7.91
C LEU A 270 -3.37 -19.44 -9.07
N VAL A 271 -2.24 -19.72 -9.73
CA VAL A 271 -2.12 -20.71 -10.81
C VAL A 271 -1.07 -21.77 -10.47
N GLY A 272 -1.04 -22.86 -11.24
CA GLY A 272 -0.07 -23.96 -11.04
C GLY A 272 -0.50 -25.00 -10.00
N PHE A 273 -1.68 -24.85 -9.40
CA PHE A 273 -2.23 -25.84 -8.48
C PHE A 273 -2.68 -27.12 -9.20
N SER A 274 -2.60 -28.25 -8.51
CA SER A 274 -3.20 -29.52 -8.96
C SER A 274 -4.61 -29.70 -8.41
N ASP A 275 -5.40 -30.58 -9.01
CA ASP A 275 -6.79 -30.84 -8.61
C ASP A 275 -6.90 -31.27 -7.14
N THR A 276 -5.90 -32.01 -6.63
CA THR A 276 -5.85 -32.47 -5.23
C THR A 276 -5.63 -31.34 -4.22
N MET A 277 -5.16 -30.17 -4.66
CA MET A 277 -4.91 -29.01 -3.79
C MET A 277 -6.15 -28.12 -3.64
N VAL A 278 -7.14 -28.24 -4.52
CA VAL A 278 -8.26 -27.29 -4.64
C VAL A 278 -9.02 -27.14 -3.33
N ASP A 279 -9.40 -28.24 -2.69
CA ASP A 279 -10.18 -28.19 -1.44
C ASP A 279 -9.37 -27.58 -0.29
N ARG A 280 -8.06 -27.88 -0.23
CA ARG A 280 -7.16 -27.32 0.78
C ARG A 280 -6.98 -25.81 0.57
N LEU A 281 -6.82 -25.36 -0.68
CA LEU A 281 -6.67 -23.95 -1.03
C LEU A 281 -7.97 -23.17 -0.75
N LYS A 282 -9.13 -23.76 -1.05
CA LYS A 282 -10.44 -23.19 -0.67
C LYS A 282 -10.59 -23.05 0.84
N ALA A 283 -10.12 -24.04 1.60
CA ALA A 283 -10.13 -23.96 3.06
C ALA A 283 -9.24 -22.83 3.61
N GLN A 284 -8.28 -22.32 2.84
CA GLN A 284 -7.50 -21.13 3.18
C GLN A 284 -8.20 -19.80 2.83
N GLY A 285 -9.38 -19.85 2.19
CA GLY A 285 -10.16 -18.67 1.80
C GLY A 285 -10.10 -18.33 0.32
N LEU A 286 -9.45 -19.14 -0.53
CA LEU A 286 -9.47 -18.91 -1.97
C LEU A 286 -10.85 -19.22 -2.57
N VAL A 287 -11.30 -18.37 -3.50
CA VAL A 287 -12.57 -18.52 -4.20
C VAL A 287 -12.32 -19.16 -5.56
N SER A 288 -13.13 -20.18 -5.90
CA SER A 288 -13.07 -20.82 -7.21
C SER A 288 -14.15 -20.34 -8.16
N GLU A 289 -13.77 -20.13 -9.42
CA GLU A 289 -14.71 -19.87 -10.51
C GLU A 289 -14.37 -20.72 -11.73
N ILE A 290 -15.38 -21.07 -12.51
CA ILE A 290 -15.19 -21.72 -13.82
C ILE A 290 -15.30 -20.61 -14.88
N ILE A 291 -14.17 -20.30 -15.53
CA ILE A 291 -14.08 -19.26 -16.56
C ILE A 291 -13.46 -19.86 -17.81
N ALA A 292 -14.12 -19.69 -18.96
CA ALA A 292 -13.70 -20.30 -20.23
C ALA A 292 -13.42 -21.81 -20.07
N TRP A 293 -14.34 -22.53 -19.41
CA TRP A 293 -14.27 -23.98 -19.17
C TRP A 293 -13.10 -24.45 -18.28
N LYS A 294 -12.40 -23.52 -17.62
CA LYS A 294 -11.29 -23.83 -16.73
C LYS A 294 -11.58 -23.40 -15.30
N LEU A 295 -11.28 -24.27 -14.34
CA LEU A 295 -11.28 -23.93 -12.92
C LEU A 295 -10.14 -22.94 -12.63
N ARG A 296 -10.47 -21.82 -12.00
CA ARG A 296 -9.52 -20.78 -11.59
C ARG A 296 -9.71 -20.45 -10.11
N LEU A 297 -8.62 -20.20 -9.41
CA LEU A 297 -8.61 -19.86 -7.98
C LEU A 297 -8.13 -18.43 -7.79
N PHE A 298 -8.88 -17.66 -7.00
CA PHE A 298 -8.60 -16.26 -6.73
C PHE A 298 -8.53 -15.99 -5.23
N VAL A 299 -7.66 -15.08 -4.84
CA VAL A 299 -7.69 -14.47 -3.51
C VAL A 299 -8.68 -13.29 -3.57
N PRO A 300 -9.75 -13.27 -2.76
CA PRO A 300 -10.67 -12.14 -2.72
C PRO A 300 -9.94 -10.89 -2.20
N LEU A 301 -9.99 -9.80 -2.96
CA LEU A 301 -9.40 -8.52 -2.58
C LEU A 301 -10.35 -7.82 -1.60
N GLY A 302 -9.95 -7.77 -0.32
CA GLY A 302 -10.73 -7.23 0.80
C GLY A 302 -9.96 -7.39 2.11
N ASP A 303 -10.62 -7.21 3.25
CA ASP A 303 -9.98 -7.23 4.58
C ASP A 303 -9.27 -8.55 4.89
N GLU A 304 -9.77 -9.67 4.37
CA GLU A 304 -9.19 -10.99 4.57
C GLU A 304 -8.02 -11.30 3.63
N ALA A 305 -7.78 -10.49 2.58
CA ALA A 305 -6.77 -10.78 1.56
C ALA A 305 -5.38 -10.99 2.17
N SER A 306 -4.97 -10.10 3.08
CA SER A 306 -3.68 -10.20 3.77
C SER A 306 -3.56 -11.48 4.58
N LYS A 307 -4.62 -11.91 5.27
CA LYS A 307 -4.64 -13.14 6.07
C LYS A 307 -4.61 -14.39 5.18
N ILE A 308 -5.32 -14.37 4.06
CA ILE A 308 -5.30 -15.47 3.09
C ILE A 308 -3.90 -15.62 2.47
N VAL A 309 -3.26 -14.49 2.10
CA VAL A 309 -1.89 -14.50 1.57
C VAL A 309 -0.88 -14.91 2.64
N GLU A 310 -1.06 -14.51 3.89
CA GLU A 310 -0.23 -14.98 5.02
C GLU A 310 -0.27 -16.51 5.14
N ASN A 311 -1.47 -17.10 5.19
CA ASN A 311 -1.64 -18.55 5.24
C ASN A 311 -1.04 -19.24 4.02
N LEU A 312 -1.22 -18.66 2.83
CA LEU A 312 -0.68 -19.19 1.58
C LEU A 312 0.85 -19.22 1.62
N LEU A 313 1.50 -18.13 2.07
CA LEU A 313 2.97 -18.02 2.16
C LEU A 313 3.56 -18.90 3.27
N ALA A 314 2.80 -19.13 4.35
CA ALA A 314 3.19 -20.05 5.41
C ALA A 314 3.19 -21.52 4.95
N LEU A 315 2.21 -21.91 4.13
CA LEU A 315 2.10 -23.27 3.57
C LEU A 315 3.00 -23.47 2.34
N HIS A 316 3.13 -22.43 1.51
CA HIS A 316 3.88 -22.46 0.27
C HIS A 316 4.87 -21.29 0.24
N SER A 317 6.10 -21.56 0.64
CA SER A 317 7.12 -20.52 0.77
C SER A 317 7.41 -19.83 -0.56
N LEU A 318 7.63 -18.52 -0.51
CA LEU A 318 8.03 -17.73 -1.68
C LEU A 318 9.43 -18.17 -2.13
N LEU A 319 9.55 -18.66 -3.36
CA LEU A 319 10.83 -19.03 -3.96
C LEU A 319 11.47 -17.86 -4.70
N ARG A 320 10.65 -17.09 -5.42
CA ARG A 320 11.12 -16.07 -6.35
C ARG A 320 10.05 -15.04 -6.66
N VAL A 321 10.48 -13.81 -6.89
CA VAL A 321 9.65 -12.74 -7.44
C VAL A 321 10.01 -12.59 -8.92
N ALA A 322 9.06 -12.90 -9.81
CA ALA A 322 9.20 -12.64 -11.23
C ALA A 322 8.79 -11.18 -11.52
N PRO A 323 9.67 -10.34 -12.10
CA PRO A 323 9.32 -8.97 -12.45
C PRO A 323 8.21 -8.95 -13.50
N ALA A 324 7.44 -7.86 -13.56
CA ALA A 324 6.47 -7.65 -14.61
C ALA A 324 7.15 -7.77 -15.99
N THR A 325 6.62 -8.63 -16.86
CA THR A 325 7.11 -8.76 -18.23
C THR A 325 7.01 -7.41 -18.93
N ARG A 326 8.16 -6.89 -19.39
CA ARG A 326 8.21 -5.73 -20.27
C ARG A 326 7.33 -6.01 -21.48
N VAL A 327 6.25 -5.26 -21.65
CA VAL A 327 5.61 -5.18 -22.96
C VAL A 327 6.55 -4.34 -23.80
N SER A 328 7.41 -4.99 -24.59
CA SER A 328 8.16 -4.30 -25.63
C SER A 328 7.14 -3.65 -26.55
N SER A 329 7.06 -2.32 -26.50
CA SER A 329 6.43 -1.52 -27.53
C SER A 329 7.39 -1.37 -28.70
#